data_AF-A0A2H0APG6-F1
#
_entry.id   AF-A0A2H0APG6-F1
#
_cell.length_a   1.000
_cell.length_b   1.000
_cell.length_c   1.000
_cell.angle_alpha   90.00
_cell.angle_beta   90.00
_cell.angle_gamma   90.00
#
_symmetry.space_group_name_H-M   'P 1'
#
loop_
_entity.id
_entity.type
_entity.pdbx_description
1 polymer ?
#
loop_
_entity_poly.entity_id
_entity_poly.type
_entity_poly.pdbx_seq_one_letter_code
_entity_poly.pdbx_strand_id
1 'polypeptide(L)' 'MKGSTKQPKIFISYSWSSPQHKQWVLELAERLSGDGVVVVLDEWDLKTG' A
#
# COMPACT_ATOMS: atom_id res chain seq x y z
N MET A 1 -15.10 20.91 -17.05
CA MET A 1 -13.66 20.73 -16.74
C MET A 1 -13.56 19.61 -15.71
N LYS A 2 -13.27 18.36 -16.12
CA LYS A 2 -13.08 17.26 -15.16
C LYS A 2 -11.73 17.51 -14.47
N GLY A 3 -11.77 17.83 -13.18
CA GLY A 3 -10.57 17.92 -12.35
C GLY A 3 -9.76 16.64 -12.53
N SER A 4 -8.46 16.78 -12.77
CA SER A 4 -7.51 15.68 -12.91
C SER A 4 -7.77 14.64 -11.81
N THR A 5 -8.38 13.51 -12.16
CA THR A 5 -8.64 12.39 -11.25
C THR A 5 -7.30 11.73 -10.96
N LYS A 6 -6.48 12.37 -10.12
CA LYS A 6 -5.28 11.74 -9.58
C LYS A 6 -5.75 10.52 -8.82
N GLN A 7 -5.28 9.35 -9.24
CA GLN A 7 -5.46 8.14 -8.45
C GLN A 7 -4.96 8.42 -7.03
N PRO A 8 -5.78 8.20 -6.01
CA PRO A 8 -5.38 8.41 -4.63
C PRO A 8 -4.17 7.52 -4.34
N LYS A 9 -3.09 8.12 -3.83
CA LYS A 9 -1.87 7.41 -3.46
C LYS A 9 -1.77 7.38 -1.95
N ILE A 10 -1.58 6.20 -1.37
CA ILE A 10 -1.47 6.00 0.07
C ILE A 10 -0.16 5.30 0.43
N PHE A 11 0.30 5.53 1.65
CA PHE A 11 1.44 4.86 2.25
C PHE A 11 0.97 4.10 3.49
N ILE A 12 1.30 2.81 3.58
CA ILE A 12 0.98 1.96 4.72
C ILE A 12 2.28 1.65 5.46
N SER A 13 2.45 2.27 6.63
CA SER A 13 3.47 1.86 7.60
C SER A 13 2.84 0.88 8.58
N TYR A 14 3.50 -0.26 8.74
CA TYR A 14 2.97 -1.38 9.52
C TYR A 14 4.11 -2.17 10.16
N SER A 15 3.82 -2.87 11.26
CA SER A 15 4.83 -3.65 11.96
C SER A 15 5.09 -4.99 11.26
N TRP A 16 6.35 -5.32 10.98
CA TRP A 16 6.73 -6.57 10.30
C TRP A 16 6.76 -7.79 11.23
N SER A 17 6.26 -7.67 12.47
CA SER A 17 6.48 -8.65 13.54
C SER A 17 5.79 -10.00 13.34
N SER A 18 4.72 -10.07 12.54
CA SER A 18 3.94 -11.31 12.39
C SER A 18 3.66 -11.61 10.92
N PRO A 19 3.94 -12.84 10.44
CA PRO A 19 3.58 -13.27 9.09
C PRO A 19 2.09 -13.12 8.77
N GLN A 20 1.22 -13.36 9.76
CA GLN A 20 -0.23 -13.18 9.61
C GLN A 20 -0.59 -11.71 9.39
N HIS A 21 0.07 -10.79 10.10
CA HIS A 21 -0.16 -9.36 9.93
C HIS A 21 0.36 -8.88 8.57
N LYS A 22 1.52 -9.36 8.11
CA LYS A 22 2.03 -9.10 6.75
C LYS A 22 1.04 -9.53 5.68
N GLN A 23 0.54 -10.76 5.76
CA GLN A 23 -0.44 -11.30 4.82
C GLN A 23 -1.70 -10.44 4.76
N TRP A 24 -2.23 -10.04 5.92
CA TRP A 24 -3.39 -9.16 5.99
C TRP A 24 -3.14 -7.78 5.35
N VAL A 25 -1.96 -7.18 5.57
CA VAL A 25 -1.59 -5.89 4.94
C VAL A 25 -1.47 -6.02 3.42
N LEU A 26 -0.93 -7.15 2.93
CA LEU A 26 -0.85 -7.42 1.49
C LEU A 26 -2.25 -7.56 0.87
N GLU A 27 -3.15 -8.32 1.49
CA GLU A 27 -4.55 -8.46 1.04
C GLU A 27 -5.28 -7.11 1.02
N LEU A 28 -5.04 -6.26 2.02
CA LEU A 28 -5.56 -4.89 2.04
C LEU A 28 -5.02 -4.05 0.86
N ALA A 29 -3.71 -4.14 0.60
CA ALA A 29 -3.07 -3.40 -0.49
C ALA A 29 -3.57 -3.85 -1.88
N GLU A 30 -3.78 -5.15 -2.08
CA GLU A 30 -4.35 -5.71 -3.31
C GLU A 30 -5.78 -5.20 -3.56
N ARG A 31 -6.63 -5.21 -2.53
CA ARG A 31 -8.02 -4.72 -2.63
C ARG A 31 -8.05 -3.24 -3.00
N LEU A 32 -7.26 -2.41 -2.33
CA LEU A 32 -7.16 -0.98 -2.62
C LEU A 32 -6.59 -0.71 -4.02
N SER A 33 -5.63 -1.52 -4.47
CA SER A 33 -5.11 -1.43 -5.84
C SER A 33 -6.18 -1.77 -6.88
N GLY A 34 -7.04 -2.76 -6.61
CA GLY A 34 -8.22 -3.08 -7.42
C GLY A 34 -9.23 -1.93 -7.52
N ASP A 35 -9.34 -1.12 -6.47
CA ASP A 35 -10.17 0.10 -6.43
C ASP A 35 -9.50 1.31 -7.13
N GLY A 36 -8.31 1.14 -7.71
CA GLY A 36 -7.57 2.20 -8.41
C GLY A 36 -6.78 3.12 -7.48
N VAL A 37 -6.52 2.69 -6.23
CA VAL A 37 -5.65 3.36 -5.27
C VAL A 37 -4.21 2.89 -5.47
N VAL A 38 -3.26 3.82 -5.54
CA VAL A 38 -1.83 3.47 -5.59
C VAL A 38 -1.33 3.24 -4.16
N VAL A 39 -1.02 2.00 -3.80
CA VAL A 39 -0.54 1.64 -2.47
C VAL A 39 0.99 1.53 -2.45
N VAL A 40 1.61 2.15 -1.44
CA VAL A 40 3.05 2.00 -1.14
C VAL A 40 3.20 1.37 0.24
N LEU A 41 3.97 0.31 0.34
CA LEU A 41 4.27 -0.36 1.60
C LEU A 41 5.64 0.07 2.12
N ASP A 42 5.70 0.31 3.43
CA ASP A 42 6.90 0.55 4.22
C ASP A 42 8.01 -0.51 3.98
N GLU A 43 7.62 -1.78 3.80
CA GLU A 43 8.56 -2.90 3.54
C GLU A 43 9.35 -2.78 2.26
N TRP A 44 8.81 -2.11 1.24
CA TRP A 44 9.48 -1.95 -0.05
C TRP A 44 10.38 -0.72 -0.14
N ASP A 45 10.26 0.21 0.83
CA ASP A 45 11.05 1.45 0.83
C ASP A 45 12.37 1.32 1.62
N LEU A 46 12.52 0.26 2.43
CA LEU A 46 13.79 -0.10 3.07
C LEU A 46 14.71 -0.80 2.08
N LYS A 47 15.15 -0.06 1.05
CA LYS A 47 16.38 -0.42 0.34
C LYS A 47 17.52 -0.36 1.33
N THR A 48 18.16 -1.52 1.53
CA THR A 48 19.48 -1.68 2.14
C THR A 48 20.40 -0.55 1.68
N GLY A 49 20.91 0.23 2.63
CA GLY A 49 21.98 1.20 2.40
C GLY A 49 23.28 0.53 1.99
#